data_AF-A0A6L5FWU2-F1
#
_entry.id   AF-A0A6L5FWU2-F1
#
_cell.length_a   1.000
_cell.length_b   1.000
_cell.length_c   1.000
_cell.angle_alpha   90.00
_cell.angle_beta   90.00
_cell.angle_gamma   90.00
#
_symmetry.space_group_name_H-M   'P 1'
#
loop_
_entity.id
_entity.type
_entity.pdbx_description
1 polymer ?
#
loop_
_entity_poly.entity_id
_entity_poly.type
_entity_poly.pdbx_seq_one_letter_code
_entity_poly.pdbx_strand_id
1 'polypeptide(L)'
;MLYPGWREDLSGPLEVVCAKQWKLANDYSLDDGSRFDESRWITVRYEDLTDDPSAEVARIMDRIGVPLDHAVRTAAAGVATTPVNVVTAPEKGKWKRENPTEIASITPLIAPTMERLGYQL
;
A
#
# COMPACT_ATOMS: atom_id res chain seq x y z
N MET A 1 8.22 13.65 -1.82
CA MET A 1 7.07 14.52 -2.22
C MET A 1 7.04 15.72 -1.27
N LEU A 2 6.86 16.93 -1.79
CA LEU A 2 6.66 18.12 -0.96
C LEU A 2 5.15 18.27 -0.71
N TYR A 3 4.77 18.46 0.55
CA TYR A 3 3.37 18.61 0.97
C TYR A 3 3.14 20.00 1.57
N PRO A 4 1.90 20.51 1.61
CA PRO A 4 1.61 21.78 2.29
C PRO A 4 2.13 21.76 3.74
N GLY A 5 2.99 22.72 4.11
CA GLY A 5 3.61 22.76 5.45
C GLY A 5 4.93 21.99 5.60
N TRP A 6 5.53 21.48 4.51
CA TRP A 6 6.76 20.66 4.61
C TRP A 6 7.98 21.39 5.15
N ARG A 7 8.03 22.74 5.05
CA ARG A 7 9.21 23.51 5.49
C ARG A 7 9.26 23.59 7.01
N GLU A 8 8.10 23.68 7.62
CA GLU A 8 7.90 23.70 9.07
C GLU A 8 8.28 22.36 9.71
N ASP A 9 8.20 21.28 8.92
CA ASP A 9 8.52 19.93 9.35
C ASP A 9 9.99 19.51 9.08
N LEU A 10 10.84 20.41 8.57
CA LEU A 10 12.24 20.12 8.24
C LEU A 10 13.07 19.63 9.44
N SER A 11 12.73 20.10 10.64
CA SER A 11 13.36 19.70 11.90
C SER A 11 12.46 18.79 12.75
N GLY A 12 11.34 18.31 12.18
CA GLY A 12 10.38 17.45 12.88
C GLY A 12 10.81 15.98 12.93
N PRO A 13 10.12 15.16 13.74
CA PRO A 13 10.37 13.72 13.78
C PRO A 13 10.09 13.07 12.41
N LEU A 14 10.95 12.14 12.00
CA LEU A 14 10.88 11.51 10.67
C LEU A 14 9.55 10.79 10.44
N GLU A 15 9.05 10.08 11.45
CA GLU A 15 7.80 9.36 11.41
C GLU A 15 6.61 10.28 11.11
N VAL A 16 6.63 11.52 11.64
CA VAL A 16 5.58 12.52 11.38
C VAL A 16 5.64 12.99 9.94
N VAL A 17 6.84 13.26 9.42
CA VAL A 17 7.03 13.65 8.01
C VAL A 17 6.56 12.55 7.07
N CYS A 18 6.96 11.30 7.34
CA CYS A 18 6.56 10.13 6.57
C CYS A 18 5.04 9.91 6.64
N ALA A 19 4.44 10.03 7.82
CA ALA A 19 2.99 9.88 8.02
C ALA A 19 2.20 10.95 7.25
N LYS A 20 2.64 12.22 7.27
CA LYS A 20 2.02 13.30 6.49
C LYS A 20 2.10 13.04 4.98
N GLN A 21 3.27 12.60 4.49
CA GLN A 21 3.46 12.24 3.08
C GLN A 21 2.57 11.06 2.66
N TRP A 22 2.55 9.99 3.47
CA TRP A 22 1.73 8.81 3.23
C TRP A 22 0.25 9.16 3.21
N LYS A 23 -0.22 9.92 4.21
CA LYS A 23 -1.61 10.37 4.32
C LYS A 23 -2.01 11.17 3.09
N LEU A 24 -1.20 12.18 2.73
CA LEU A 24 -1.51 13.06 1.62
C LEU A 24 -1.54 12.30 0.28
N ALA A 25 -0.59 11.40 0.04
CA ALA A 25 -0.55 10.61 -1.19
C ALA A 25 -1.79 9.72 -1.34
N ASN A 26 -2.17 9.02 -0.27
CA ASN A 26 -3.34 8.13 -0.30
C ASN A 26 -4.63 8.92 -0.37
N ASP A 27 -4.77 10.01 0.38
CA ASP A 27 -5.96 10.86 0.32
C ASP A 27 -6.17 11.42 -1.08
N TYR A 28 -5.13 11.95 -1.74
CA TYR A 28 -5.25 12.42 -3.13
C TYR A 28 -5.60 11.28 -4.09
N SER A 29 -4.96 10.11 -3.94
CA SER A 29 -5.25 8.96 -4.81
C SER A 29 -6.70 8.49 -4.67
N LEU A 30 -7.23 8.48 -3.45
CA LEU A 30 -8.63 8.13 -3.18
C LEU A 30 -9.60 9.21 -3.69
N ASP A 31 -9.29 10.48 -3.44
CA ASP A 31 -10.11 11.61 -3.87
C ASP A 31 -10.18 11.67 -5.39
N ASP A 32 -9.05 11.54 -6.09
CA ASP A 32 -9.02 11.53 -7.54
C ASP A 32 -9.62 10.24 -8.12
N GLY A 33 -9.33 9.08 -7.51
CA GLY A 33 -9.94 7.79 -7.88
C GLY A 33 -11.47 7.84 -7.87
N SER A 34 -12.05 8.49 -6.86
CA SER A 34 -13.51 8.66 -6.74
C SER A 34 -14.15 9.51 -7.85
N ARG A 35 -13.36 10.27 -8.61
CA ARG A 35 -13.83 11.08 -9.75
C ARG A 35 -13.87 10.30 -11.05
N PHE A 36 -13.19 9.16 -11.12
CA PHE A 36 -13.19 8.28 -12.28
C PHE A 36 -14.26 7.20 -12.12
N ASP A 37 -14.76 6.71 -13.25
CA ASP A 37 -15.58 5.51 -13.26
C ASP A 37 -14.80 4.33 -12.66
N GLU A 38 -15.44 3.51 -11.82
CA GLU A 38 -14.82 2.38 -11.15
C GLU A 38 -14.19 1.39 -12.15
N SER A 39 -14.66 1.33 -13.40
CA SER A 39 -14.08 0.55 -14.50
C SER A 39 -12.67 0.97 -14.91
N ARG A 40 -12.21 2.15 -14.49
CA ARG A 40 -10.98 2.78 -14.95
C ARG A 40 -9.80 2.58 -14.02
N TRP A 41 -10.03 1.99 -12.85
CA TRP A 41 -9.00 1.74 -11.86
C TRP A 41 -9.32 0.49 -11.04
N ILE A 42 -8.33 0.02 -10.29
CA ILE A 42 -8.44 -1.16 -9.43
C ILE A 42 -7.63 -0.91 -8.16
N THR A 43 -8.20 -1.26 -7.01
CA THR A 43 -7.44 -1.36 -5.75
C THR A 43 -6.78 -2.72 -5.65
N VAL A 44 -5.49 -2.71 -5.35
CA VAL A 44 -4.72 -3.90 -5.00
C VAL A 44 -4.12 -3.67 -3.62
N ARG A 45 -4.55 -4.47 -2.65
CA ARG A 45 -3.98 -4.44 -1.31
C ARG A 45 -2.69 -5.23 -1.31
N TYR A 46 -1.65 -4.66 -0.72
CA TYR A 46 -0.37 -5.34 -0.60
C TYR A 46 -0.52 -6.66 0.15
N GLU A 47 -1.34 -6.69 1.19
CA GLU A 47 -1.54 -7.87 2.03
C GLU A 47 -2.18 -9.03 1.25
N ASP A 48 -3.19 -8.75 0.44
CA ASP A 48 -3.87 -9.77 -0.37
C ASP A 48 -2.90 -10.32 -1.43
N LEU A 49 -2.12 -9.44 -2.06
CA LEU A 49 -1.13 -9.82 -3.07
C LEU A 49 0.00 -10.68 -2.48
N THR A 50 0.39 -10.43 -1.21
CA THR A 50 1.40 -11.25 -0.54
C THR A 50 0.87 -12.56 0.00
N ASP A 51 -0.42 -12.61 0.40
CA ASP A 51 -1.06 -13.81 0.93
C ASP A 51 -1.36 -14.84 -0.15
N ASP A 52 -1.94 -14.41 -1.27
CA ASP A 52 -2.22 -15.26 -2.43
C ASP A 52 -1.91 -14.50 -3.74
N PRO A 53 -0.63 -14.44 -4.15
CA PRO A 53 -0.24 -13.75 -5.36
C PRO A 53 -0.92 -14.30 -6.62
N SER A 54 -1.22 -15.60 -6.65
CA SER A 54 -1.82 -16.25 -7.81
C SER A 54 -3.27 -15.84 -7.98
N ALA A 55 -4.05 -15.84 -6.90
CA ALA A 55 -5.43 -15.37 -6.92
C ALA A 55 -5.52 -13.87 -7.26
N GLU A 56 -4.70 -13.04 -6.61
CA GLU A 56 -4.76 -11.59 -6.83
C GLU A 56 -4.32 -11.19 -8.24
N VAL A 57 -3.28 -11.82 -8.81
CA VAL A 57 -2.88 -11.58 -10.20
C VAL A 57 -3.98 -12.02 -11.17
N ALA A 58 -4.63 -13.16 -10.93
CA ALA A 58 -5.76 -13.59 -11.77
C ALA A 58 -6.91 -12.56 -11.74
N ARG A 59 -7.26 -12.05 -10.55
CA ARG A 59 -8.28 -11.00 -10.36
C ARG A 59 -7.91 -9.70 -11.09
N ILE A 60 -6.65 -9.27 -11.00
CA ILE A 60 -6.15 -8.09 -11.70
C ILE A 60 -6.27 -8.28 -13.22
N MET A 61 -5.81 -9.41 -13.75
CA MET A 61 -5.80 -9.71 -15.18
C MET A 61 -7.22 -9.74 -15.77
N ASP A 62 -8.15 -10.40 -15.07
CA ASP A 62 -9.57 -10.40 -15.42
C ASP A 62 -10.15 -8.97 -15.43
N ARG A 63 -9.85 -8.18 -14.39
CA ARG A 63 -10.34 -6.81 -14.26
C ARG A 63 -9.88 -5.90 -15.41
N ILE A 64 -8.65 -6.06 -15.88
CA ILE A 64 -8.10 -5.26 -16.98
C ILE A 64 -8.38 -5.88 -18.37
N GLY A 65 -9.08 -7.01 -18.43
CA GLY A 65 -9.46 -7.68 -19.68
C GLY A 65 -8.29 -8.32 -20.42
N VAL A 66 -7.20 -8.67 -19.72
CA VAL A 66 -6.03 -9.32 -20.32
C VAL A 66 -6.05 -10.80 -19.96
N PRO A 67 -5.96 -11.72 -20.95
CA PRO A 67 -5.90 -13.15 -20.66
C PRO A 67 -4.72 -13.48 -19.75
N LEU A 68 -5.00 -14.22 -18.68
CA LEU A 68 -3.95 -14.78 -17.84
C LEU A 68 -3.20 -15.84 -18.65
N ASP A 69 -1.96 -15.56 -19.06
CA ASP A 69 -1.13 -16.50 -19.81
C ASP A 69 -0.29 -17.40 -18.90
N HIS A 70 0.44 -18.35 -19.50
CA HIS A 70 1.28 -19.27 -18.75
C HIS A 70 2.43 -18.55 -18.02
N ALA A 71 3.09 -17.58 -18.66
CA ALA A 71 4.24 -16.90 -18.08
C ALA A 71 3.84 -16.08 -16.84
N VAL A 72 2.71 -15.37 -16.91
CA VAL A 72 2.17 -14.60 -15.78
C VAL A 72 1.76 -15.53 -14.64
N ARG A 73 1.09 -16.67 -14.93
CA ARG A 73 0.77 -17.68 -13.90
C ARG A 73 2.03 -18.21 -13.20
N THR A 74 3.04 -18.58 -13.97
CA THR A 74 4.29 -19.10 -13.41
C THR A 74 5.00 -18.05 -12.56
N ALA A 75 5.04 -16.81 -13.02
CA ALA A 75 5.64 -15.71 -12.26
C ALA A 75 4.90 -15.46 -10.93
N ALA A 76 3.56 -15.41 -10.95
CA ALA A 76 2.75 -15.21 -9.76
C ALA A 76 2.94 -16.36 -8.74
N ALA A 77 2.92 -17.61 -9.19
CA ALA A 77 3.16 -18.78 -8.34
C ALA A 77 4.59 -18.82 -7.77
N GLY A 78 5.57 -18.27 -8.51
CA GLY A 78 6.98 -18.27 -8.13
C GLY A 78 7.40 -17.15 -7.17
N VAL A 79 6.53 -16.18 -6.87
CA VAL A 79 6.86 -15.00 -6.03
C VAL A 79 7.43 -15.40 -4.67
N ALA A 80 6.89 -16.43 -4.03
CA ALA A 80 7.34 -16.88 -2.72
C ALA A 80 8.76 -17.49 -2.74
N THR A 81 9.18 -18.06 -3.87
CA THR A 81 10.44 -18.82 -4.01
C THR A 81 11.52 -18.06 -4.77
N THR A 82 11.17 -16.98 -5.47
CA THR A 82 12.12 -16.16 -6.23
C THR A 82 11.89 -14.67 -5.94
N PRO A 83 12.22 -14.23 -4.71
CA PRO A 83 12.06 -12.84 -4.35
C PRO A 83 12.99 -11.96 -5.18
N VAL A 84 12.41 -10.99 -5.90
CA VAL A 84 13.17 -9.95 -6.60
C VAL A 84 13.33 -8.78 -5.62
N ASN A 85 14.56 -8.52 -5.15
CA ASN A 85 14.93 -7.38 -4.31
C ASN A 85 14.23 -7.28 -2.95
N VAL A 86 14.22 -8.37 -2.19
CA VAL A 86 13.66 -8.40 -0.83
C VAL A 86 14.79 -8.53 0.19
N VAL A 87 14.95 -7.54 1.07
CA VAL A 87 15.94 -7.59 2.18
C VAL A 87 15.48 -8.56 3.28
N THR A 88 14.16 -8.63 3.52
CA THR A 88 13.50 -9.57 4.45
C THR A 88 12.13 -9.90 3.91
N ALA A 89 11.68 -11.15 4.05
CA ALA A 89 10.36 -11.57 3.59
C ALA A 89 9.25 -10.61 4.07
N PRO A 90 8.23 -10.33 3.23
CA PRO A 90 7.04 -9.61 3.66
C PRO A 90 6.44 -10.24 4.91
N GLU A 91 6.20 -9.43 5.93
CA GLU A 91 5.61 -9.91 7.17
C GLU A 91 4.58 -8.89 7.67
N LYS A 92 3.35 -9.38 7.87
CA LYS A 92 2.25 -8.57 8.40
C LYS A 92 2.58 -8.06 9.80
N GLY A 93 2.34 -6.77 10.03
CA GLY A 93 2.55 -6.15 11.33
C GLY A 93 4.01 -5.94 11.73
N LYS A 94 4.99 -6.30 10.89
CA LYS A 94 6.42 -6.06 11.12
C LYS A 94 6.70 -4.61 11.52
N TRP A 95 6.06 -3.66 10.82
CA TRP A 95 6.18 -2.22 11.07
C TRP A 95 5.73 -1.81 12.48
N LYS A 96 4.61 -2.35 13.00
CA LYS A 96 4.13 -2.10 14.37
C LYS A 96 5.09 -2.70 15.41
N ARG A 97 5.67 -3.86 15.13
CA ARG A 97 6.61 -4.55 16.04
C ARG A 97 7.96 -3.85 16.13
N GLU A 98 8.50 -3.40 15.00
CA GLU A 98 9.84 -2.80 14.94
C GLU A 98 9.88 -1.34 15.39
N ASN A 99 8.79 -0.59 15.24
CA ASN A 99 8.73 0.84 15.56
C ASN A 99 7.48 1.20 16.40
N PRO A 100 7.21 0.53 17.53
CA PRO A 100 5.93 0.65 18.22
C PRO A 100 5.64 2.07 18.73
N THR A 101 6.67 2.80 19.19
CA THR A 101 6.53 4.15 19.76
C THR A 101 6.21 5.17 18.67
N GLU A 102 6.98 5.16 17.58
CA GLU A 102 6.82 6.04 16.43
C GLU A 102 5.47 5.79 15.74
N ILE A 103 5.08 4.52 15.63
CA ILE A 103 3.77 4.17 15.08
C ILE A 103 2.64 4.63 15.98
N ALA A 104 2.75 4.45 17.29
CA ALA A 104 1.73 4.94 18.22
C ALA A 104 1.59 6.48 18.14
N SER A 105 2.71 7.21 17.98
CA SER A 105 2.70 8.68 17.91
C SER A 105 1.97 9.21 16.66
N ILE A 106 2.11 8.53 15.52
CA ILE A 106 1.47 8.94 14.25
C ILE A 106 0.11 8.29 13.99
N THR A 107 -0.28 7.27 14.77
CA THR A 107 -1.55 6.55 14.57
C THR A 107 -2.77 7.49 14.48
N PRO A 108 -2.95 8.47 15.39
CA PRO A 108 -4.09 9.41 15.28
C PRO A 108 -4.08 10.25 13.99
N LEU A 109 -2.89 10.56 13.46
CA LEU A 109 -2.73 11.34 12.23
C LEU A 109 -3.16 10.54 10.99
N ILE A 110 -2.82 9.24 10.94
CA ILE A 110 -3.11 8.39 9.78
C ILE A 110 -4.46 7.66 9.85
N ALA A 111 -5.07 7.58 11.03
CA ALA A 111 -6.31 6.84 11.28
C ALA A 111 -7.44 7.13 10.28
N PRO A 112 -7.78 8.40 9.96
CA PRO A 112 -8.87 8.67 9.02
C PRO A 112 -8.61 8.10 7.62
N THR A 113 -7.35 8.12 7.17
CA THR A 113 -6.98 7.60 5.85
C THR A 113 -6.91 6.08 5.85
N MET A 114 -6.47 5.46 6.96
CA MET A 114 -6.51 4.01 7.16
C MET A 114 -7.94 3.47 7.07
N GLU A 115 -8.90 4.13 7.72
CA GLU A 115 -10.32 3.77 7.66
C GLU A 115 -10.87 3.85 6.23
N ARG A 116 -10.55 4.93 5.50
CA ARG A 116 -10.94 5.08 4.08
C ARG A 116 -10.36 3.97 3.18
N LEU A 117 -9.17 3.47 3.51
CA LEU A 117 -8.53 2.36 2.82
C LEU A 117 -9.05 0.99 3.28
N GLY A 118 -9.97 0.94 4.25
CA GLY A 118 -10.58 -0.30 4.75
C GLY A 118 -9.77 -1.02 5.83
N TYR A 119 -8.79 -0.36 6.46
CA TYR A 119 -8.03 -0.91 7.57
C TYR A 119 -8.68 -0.58 8.91
N GLN A 120 -8.73 -1.56 9.81
CA GLN A 120 -9.05 -1.37 11.22
C GLN A 120 -7.74 -1.23 12.00
N LEU A 121 -7.60 -0.15 12.79
CA LEU A 121 -6.37 0.16 13.51
C LEU A 121 -6.17 -0.67 14.77
#